data_AF-A0A962UGS9-F1
#
_entry.id   AF-A0A962UGS9-F1
#
_cell.length_a   1.000
_cell.length_b   1.000
_cell.length_c   1.000
_cell.angle_alpha   90.00
_cell.angle_beta   90.00
_cell.angle_gamma   90.00
#
_symmetry.space_group_name_H-M   'P 1'
#
loop_
_entity.id
_entity.type
_entity.pdbx_description
1 polymer ?
#
loop_
_entity_poly.entity_id
_entity_poly.type
_entity_poly.pdbx_seq_one_letter_code
_entity_poly.pdbx_strand_id
1 'polypeptide(L)'
;MNPKTLLLIPALWLFACATPSPAPAPSADSGHRQQLADSGARIAEALAKLAVVEQATHRVHAQTYVDVEDAPPELRTRVAVDYQGDLKPFVHQLAEVAGYEVRTYGRSSLLTP
;
A
#
# COMPACT_ATOMS: atom_id res chain seq x y z
N MET A 1 -66.61 -23.24 36.95
CA MET A 1 -67.17 -21.87 36.93
C MET A 1 -66.02 -20.90 36.76
N ASN A 2 -65.95 -20.21 35.62
CA ASN A 2 -65.10 -19.01 35.48
C ASN A 2 -65.76 -17.87 36.27
N PRO A 3 -64.97 -16.94 36.82
CA PRO A 3 -65.00 -15.60 36.22
C PRO A 3 -63.63 -14.89 36.20
N LYS A 4 -63.16 -14.62 34.98
CA LYS A 4 -62.85 -13.29 34.44
C LYS A 4 -62.61 -12.17 35.47
N THR A 5 -61.36 -11.73 35.61
CA THR A 5 -61.07 -10.32 35.94
C THR A 5 -59.83 -9.86 35.17
N LEU A 6 -60.08 -8.88 34.31
CA LEU A 6 -59.14 -8.06 33.57
C LEU A 6 -58.15 -7.36 34.52
N LEU A 7 -56.87 -7.32 34.19
CA LEU A 7 -56.03 -6.17 34.52
C LEU A 7 -54.94 -5.96 33.48
N LEU A 8 -55.05 -4.81 32.84
CA LEU A 8 -54.15 -4.24 31.85
C LEU A 8 -52.77 -3.94 32.46
N ILE A 9 -51.70 -4.31 31.74
CA ILE A 9 -50.56 -3.48 31.28
C ILE A 9 -50.02 -2.46 32.33
N PRO A 10 -48.71 -2.49 32.68
CA PRO A 10 -47.77 -2.04 31.67
C PRO A 10 -46.45 -2.78 31.51
N ALA A 11 -46.21 -3.13 30.24
CA ALA A 11 -44.94 -3.26 29.58
C ALA A 11 -44.16 -1.92 29.59
N LEU A 12 -43.78 -1.43 30.78
CA LEU A 12 -43.00 -0.20 30.95
C LEU A 12 -41.54 -0.45 31.33
N TRP A 13 -41.00 -1.62 31.01
CA TRP A 13 -39.61 -2.00 31.34
C TRP A 13 -38.76 -2.33 30.11
N LEU A 14 -39.01 -1.65 28.98
CA LEU A 14 -38.18 -1.76 27.77
C LEU A 14 -37.58 -0.43 27.29
N PHE A 15 -37.65 0.63 28.09
CA PHE A 15 -37.02 1.93 27.78
C PHE A 15 -35.97 2.34 28.81
N ALA A 16 -34.98 1.48 29.05
CA ALA A 16 -33.76 1.89 29.73
C ALA A 16 -32.54 1.39 28.94
N CYS A 17 -31.68 2.34 28.58
CA CYS A 17 -30.37 2.18 27.93
C CYS A 17 -30.34 1.98 26.41
N ALA A 18 -31.02 2.86 25.67
CA ALA A 18 -30.46 3.36 24.43
C ALA A 18 -29.59 4.61 24.71
N THR A 19 -28.52 4.44 25.48
CA THR A 19 -27.44 5.42 25.52
C THR A 19 -26.63 5.22 24.24
N PRO A 20 -26.58 6.17 23.28
CA PRO A 20 -25.65 6.05 22.18
C PRO A 20 -24.25 5.97 22.77
N SER A 21 -23.53 4.89 22.45
CA SER A 21 -22.13 4.76 22.81
C SER A 21 -21.42 6.04 22.38
N PRO A 22 -20.68 6.72 23.26
CA PRO A 22 -19.90 7.88 22.84
C PRO A 22 -18.97 7.44 21.70
N ALA A 23 -18.97 8.20 20.61
CA ALA A 23 -18.09 7.95 19.48
C ALA A 23 -16.65 7.86 20.02
N PRO A 24 -15.84 6.88 19.56
CA PRO A 24 -14.46 6.78 19.99
C PRO A 24 -13.76 8.11 19.69
N ALA A 25 -13.20 8.73 20.74
CA ALA A 25 -12.41 9.95 20.59
C ALA A 25 -11.30 9.70 19.55
N PRO A 26 -11.00 10.67 18.66
CA PRO A 26 -9.91 10.51 17.71
C PRO A 26 -8.63 10.21 18.50
N SER A 27 -7.93 9.14 18.14
CA SER A 27 -6.68 8.76 18.79
C SER A 27 -5.74 9.96 18.83
N ALA A 28 -5.07 10.23 19.95
CA ALA A 28 -4.14 11.36 20.08
C ALA A 28 -3.02 11.37 19.00
N ASP A 29 -2.76 10.24 18.36
CA ASP A 29 -1.83 10.06 17.23
C ASP A 29 -2.35 10.58 15.88
N SER A 30 -3.64 10.93 15.78
CA SER A 30 -4.28 11.31 14.52
C SER A 30 -3.69 12.60 13.94
N GLY A 31 -3.34 13.58 14.80
CA GLY A 31 -2.69 14.82 14.37
C GLY A 31 -1.29 14.59 13.78
N HIS A 32 -0.47 13.75 14.41
CA HIS A 32 0.87 13.41 13.89
C HIS A 32 0.79 12.63 12.58
N ARG A 33 -0.12 11.64 12.48
CA ARG A 33 -0.34 10.90 11.23
C ARG A 33 -0.85 11.81 10.11
N GLN A 34 -1.73 12.75 10.43
CA GLN A 34 -2.23 13.72 9.45
C GLN A 34 -1.11 14.64 8.96
N GLN A 35 -0.28 15.15 9.87
CA GLN A 35 0.86 16.00 9.50
C GLN A 35 1.88 15.23 8.63
N LEU A 36 2.13 13.96 8.93
CA LEU A 36 2.97 13.09 8.10
C LEU A 36 2.35 12.83 6.73
N ALA A 37 1.04 12.61 6.66
CA ALA A 37 0.32 12.42 5.40
C ALA A 37 0.38 13.69 4.53
N ASP A 38 0.13 14.86 5.11
CA ASP A 38 0.15 16.15 4.40
C ASP A 38 1.57 16.48 3.91
N SER A 39 2.58 16.22 4.75
CA SER A 39 3.99 16.42 4.38
C SER A 39 4.42 15.43 3.29
N GLY A 40 4.04 14.17 3.41
CA GLY A 40 4.29 13.13 2.41
C GLY A 40 3.66 13.49 1.06
N ALA A 41 2.43 13.99 1.05
CA ALA A 41 1.75 14.45 -0.16
C ALA A 41 2.52 15.59 -0.85
N ARG A 42 2.98 16.59 -0.08
CA ARG A 42 3.78 17.71 -0.63
C ARG A 42 5.12 17.25 -1.20
N ILE A 43 5.81 16.33 -0.51
CA ILE A 43 7.08 15.77 -0.97
C ILE A 43 6.87 14.96 -2.26
N ALA A 44 5.83 14.12 -2.30
CA ALA A 44 5.50 13.34 -3.49
C ALA A 44 5.21 14.24 -4.70
N GLU A 45 4.45 15.34 -4.50
CA GLU A 45 4.19 16.30 -5.57
C GLU A 45 5.47 16.99 -6.07
N ALA A 46 6.37 17.38 -5.16
CA ALA A 46 7.64 17.98 -5.52
C ALA A 46 8.55 17.01 -6.28
N LEU A 47 8.63 15.74 -5.84
CA LEU A 47 9.39 14.69 -6.52
C LEU A 47 8.79 14.37 -7.89
N ALA A 48 7.47 14.39 -8.05
CA ALA A 48 6.82 14.20 -9.34
C ALA A 48 7.20 15.33 -10.31
N LYS A 49 7.20 16.59 -9.86
CA LYS A 49 7.66 17.74 -10.67
C LYS A 49 9.13 17.62 -11.04
N LEU A 50 9.98 17.22 -10.10
CA LEU A 50 11.40 16.98 -10.35
C LEU A 50 11.61 15.89 -11.40
N ALA A 51 10.91 14.76 -11.27
CA ALA A 51 11.00 13.65 -12.21
C ALA A 51 10.64 14.08 -13.65
N VAL A 52 9.61 14.92 -13.83
CA VAL A 52 9.26 15.47 -15.16
C VAL A 52 10.39 16.31 -15.73
N VAL A 53 10.99 17.18 -14.93
CA VAL A 53 12.12 18.04 -15.36
C VAL A 53 13.35 17.20 -15.68
N GLU A 54 13.69 16.25 -14.82
CA GLU A 54 14.84 15.36 -15.00
C GLU A 54 14.67 14.47 -16.23
N GLN A 55 13.49 13.89 -16.44
CA GLN A 55 13.21 13.06 -17.62
C GLN A 55 13.21 13.88 -18.92
N ALA A 56 12.76 15.14 -18.87
CA ALA A 56 12.84 16.03 -20.03
C ALA A 56 14.28 16.45 -20.35
N THR A 57 15.11 16.64 -19.33
CA THR A 57 16.50 17.11 -19.45
C THR A 57 17.46 15.97 -19.81
N HIS A 58 17.28 14.80 -19.19
CA HIS A 58 18.04 13.59 -19.42
C HIS A 58 17.19 12.62 -20.26
N ARG A 59 17.42 12.59 -21.58
CA ARG A 59 16.87 11.51 -22.42
C ARG A 59 17.48 10.18 -21.99
N VAL A 60 16.81 9.46 -21.09
CA VAL A 60 17.17 8.09 -20.71
C VAL A 60 17.01 7.20 -21.95
N HIS A 61 18.08 7.02 -22.72
CA HIS A 61 18.12 6.15 -23.90
C HIS A 61 18.13 4.66 -23.56
N ALA A 62 18.14 4.30 -22.28
CA ALA A 62 18.35 2.94 -21.80
C ALA A 62 17.09 2.30 -21.21
N GLN A 63 15.93 2.53 -21.83
CA GLN A 63 14.75 1.73 -21.54
C GLN A 63 14.47 0.84 -22.75
N THR A 64 15.09 -0.34 -22.76
CA THR A 64 14.61 -1.44 -23.58
C THR A 64 13.32 -1.91 -22.92
N TYR A 65 12.21 -1.24 -23.23
CA TYR A 65 10.89 -1.74 -22.90
C TYR A 65 10.65 -2.97 -23.78
N VAL A 66 10.78 -4.15 -23.19
CA VAL A 66 10.13 -5.33 -23.74
C VAL A 66 8.69 -5.23 -23.28
N ASP A 67 7.75 -5.11 -24.22
CA ASP A 67 6.33 -5.16 -23.86
C ASP A 67 6.04 -6.50 -23.17
N VAL A 68 5.15 -6.50 -22.18
CA VAL A 68 4.83 -7.71 -21.39
C VAL A 68 4.38 -8.86 -22.30
N GLU A 69 3.75 -8.53 -23.44
CA GLU A 69 3.30 -9.50 -24.44
C GLU A 69 4.44 -10.12 -25.25
N ASP A 70 5.60 -9.46 -25.31
CA ASP A 70 6.82 -9.96 -25.96
C ASP A 70 7.69 -10.79 -25.00
N ALA A 71 7.38 -10.77 -23.70
CA ALA A 71 8.11 -11.55 -22.71
C ALA A 71 7.75 -13.05 -22.81
N PRO A 72 8.70 -13.97 -22.56
CA PRO A 72 8.42 -15.39 -22.36
C PRO A 72 7.37 -15.62 -21.27
N PRO A 73 6.52 -16.65 -21.38
CA PRO A 73 5.39 -16.86 -20.48
C PRO A 73 5.79 -16.95 -19.01
N GLU A 74 6.97 -17.49 -18.71
CA GLU A 74 7.53 -17.62 -17.36
C GLU A 74 7.75 -16.24 -16.70
N LEU A 75 8.17 -15.25 -17.49
CA LEU A 75 8.45 -13.88 -17.05
C LEU A 75 7.19 -12.98 -17.00
N ARG A 76 6.05 -13.46 -17.51
CA ARG A 76 4.76 -12.73 -17.42
C ARG A 76 4.12 -12.80 -16.04
N THR A 77 4.64 -13.66 -15.17
CA THR A 77 4.12 -13.87 -13.82
C THR A 77 4.20 -12.57 -13.02
N ARG A 78 3.06 -12.09 -12.52
CA ARG A 78 3.02 -10.92 -11.64
C ARG A 78 3.46 -11.31 -10.24
N VAL A 79 4.47 -10.62 -9.73
CA VAL A 79 4.99 -10.79 -8.38
C VAL A 79 4.87 -9.48 -7.63
N ALA A 80 4.24 -9.50 -6.44
CA ALA A 80 4.23 -8.38 -5.52
C ALA A 80 5.52 -8.44 -4.69
N VAL A 81 6.32 -7.38 -4.74
CA VAL A 81 7.62 -7.33 -4.07
C VAL A 81 7.67 -6.10 -3.18
N ASP A 82 7.92 -6.34 -1.90
CA ASP A 82 8.38 -5.32 -0.97
C ASP A 82 9.86 -5.63 -0.66
N TYR A 83 10.76 -4.84 -1.22
CA TYR A 83 12.19 -5.11 -1.16
C TYR A 83 13.00 -3.85 -0.88
N GLN A 84 13.90 -3.96 0.08
CA GLN A 84 14.90 -2.96 0.41
C GLN A 84 16.27 -3.64 0.54
N GLY A 85 17.22 -3.28 -0.32
CA GLY A 85 18.56 -3.85 -0.29
C GLY A 85 19.26 -3.83 -1.65
N ASP A 86 20.31 -4.64 -1.77
CA ASP A 86 21.13 -4.73 -2.98
C ASP A 86 20.37 -5.36 -4.15
N LEU A 87 20.40 -4.72 -5.32
CA LEU A 87 19.70 -5.22 -6.51
C LEU A 87 20.19 -6.60 -6.98
N LYS A 88 21.49 -6.89 -6.85
CA LYS A 88 22.11 -8.11 -7.37
C LYS A 88 21.50 -9.40 -6.78
N PRO A 89 21.49 -9.62 -5.45
CA PRO A 89 20.89 -10.82 -4.88
C PRO A 89 19.40 -10.95 -5.21
N PHE A 90 18.68 -9.83 -5.27
CA PHE A 90 17.26 -9.83 -5.61
C PHE A 90 17.00 -10.32 -7.04
N VAL A 91 17.75 -9.85 -8.03
CA VAL A 91 17.61 -10.30 -9.43
C VAL A 91 17.95 -11.79 -9.58
N HIS A 92 18.96 -12.28 -8.85
CA HIS A 92 19.28 -13.71 -8.83
C HIS A 92 18.12 -14.56 -8.28
N GLN A 93 17.47 -14.10 -7.21
CA GLN A 93 16.31 -14.78 -6.64
C GLN A 93 15.12 -14.81 -7.62
N LEU A 94 14.84 -13.70 -8.31
CA LEU A 94 13.78 -13.67 -9.32
C LEU A 94 14.07 -14.61 -10.50
N ALA A 95 15.32 -14.66 -10.94
CA ALA A 95 15.72 -15.53 -12.04
C ALA A 95 15.68 -17.01 -11.66
N GLU A 96 16.05 -17.36 -10.42
CA GLU A 96 15.92 -18.72 -9.90
C GLU A 96 14.46 -19.18 -9.93
N VAL A 97 13.52 -18.33 -9.49
CA VAL A 97 12.08 -18.62 -9.54
C VAL A 97 11.58 -18.77 -10.98
N ALA A 98 12.08 -17.95 -11.90
CA ALA A 98 11.69 -18.00 -13.31
C ALA A 98 12.43 -19.09 -14.12
N GLY A 99 13.44 -19.76 -13.55
CA GLY A 99 14.26 -20.76 -14.23
C GLY A 99 15.30 -20.20 -15.21
N TYR A 100 15.78 -18.97 -14.99
CA TYR A 100 16.75 -18.28 -15.84
C TYR A 100 18.14 -18.16 -15.20
N GLU A 101 19.17 -18.14 -16.05
CA GLU A 101 20.53 -17.78 -15.66
C GLU A 101 20.72 -16.25 -15.72
N VAL A 102 21.28 -15.65 -14.67
CA VAL A 102 21.62 -14.22 -14.64
C VAL A 102 23.08 -14.03 -15.00
N ARG A 103 23.35 -13.18 -16.00
CA ARG A 103 24.69 -12.70 -16.33
C ARG A 103 24.80 -11.21 -16.03
N THR A 104 25.77 -10.85 -15.20
CA THR A 104 26.07 -9.45 -14.88
C THR A 104 27.22 -8.95 -15.74
N TYR A 105 27.03 -7.81 -16.38
CA TYR A 105 28.07 -7.12 -17.15
C TYR A 105 28.48 -5.83 -16.45
N GLY A 106 29.75 -5.44 -16.60
CA GLY A 106 30.31 -4.25 -15.96
C GLY A 106 30.71 -4.46 -14.49
N ARG A 107 31.02 -3.36 -13.80
CA ARG A 107 31.42 -3.34 -12.39
C ARG A 107 30.34 -2.63 -11.57
N SER A 108 29.94 -3.24 -10.46
CA SER A 108 29.00 -2.63 -9.51
C SER A 108 29.57 -1.31 -8.99
N SER A 109 28.76 -0.24 -9.05
CA SER A 109 29.08 1.01 -8.39
C SER A 109 28.76 0.86 -6.90
N LEU A 110 29.80 0.88 -6.06
CA LEU A 110 29.60 1.18 -4.65
C LEU A 110 29.24 2.67 -4.59
N LEU A 111 27.96 2.99 -4.50
CA LEU A 111 27.52 4.31 -4.05
C LEU A 111 27.82 4.36 -2.55
N THR A 112 29.07 4.70 -2.21
CA THR A 112 29.43 5.09 -0.84
C THR A 112 28.63 6.36 -0.49
N PRO A 113 28.08 6.46 0.73
CA PRO A 113 27.23 7.58 1.14
C PRO A 113 27.92 8.95 1.02
#